data_AF-A0A958ZHH9-F1
#
_entry.id   AF-A0A958ZHH9-F1
#
_cell.length_a   1.000
_cell.length_b   1.000
_cell.length_c   1.000
_cell.angle_alpha   90.00
_cell.angle_beta   90.00
_cell.angle_gamma   90.00
#
_symmetry.space_group_name_H-M   'P 1'
#
loop_
_entity.id
_entity.type
_entity.pdbx_description
1 polymer ?
#
loop_
_entity_poly.entity_id
_entity_poly.type
_entity_poly.pdbx_seq_one_letter_code
_entity_poly.pdbx_strand_id
1 'polypeptide(L)'
;MDYKKTNANPTTETRDLIDLAVNVGNVYEAIAIMAKRANQINQEVKEELTSKLEEFATTHDNLEEIFENREQIEISKFYERLPKPANIAIQELAEDKIYFRKKETEAKTIL
;
A
#
# COMPACT_ATOMS: atom_id res chain seq x y z
N MET A 1 -2.64 1.90 10.09
CA MET A 1 -3.30 0.64 9.70
C MET A 1 -2.30 -0.48 9.91
N ASP A 2 -2.70 -1.65 10.41
CA ASP A 2 -1.77 -2.76 10.63
C ASP A 2 -1.70 -3.64 9.36
N TYR A 3 -0.87 -3.23 8.39
CA TYR A 3 -0.70 -3.94 7.11
C TYR A 3 -0.01 -5.31 7.26
N LYS A 4 0.33 -5.69 8.49
CA LYS A 4 0.84 -7.02 8.85
C LYS A 4 -0.28 -8.05 8.95
N LYS A 5 -1.55 -7.62 8.99
CA LYS A 5 -2.74 -8.46 9.13
C LYS A 5 -3.74 -8.27 7.97
N THR A 6 -3.26 -8.08 6.75
CA THR A 6 -4.17 -8.01 5.60
C THR A 6 -4.54 -9.42 5.13
N ASN A 7 -5.80 -9.62 4.74
CA ASN A 7 -6.24 -10.83 4.05
C ASN A 7 -5.90 -10.83 2.55
N ALA A 8 -5.11 -9.86 2.08
CA ALA A 8 -4.77 -9.73 0.68
C ALA A 8 -3.81 -10.83 0.23
N ASN A 9 -4.08 -11.41 -0.93
CA ASN A 9 -3.23 -12.43 -1.52
C ASN A 9 -1.86 -11.82 -1.91
N PRO A 10 -0.73 -12.43 -1.52
CA PRO A 10 0.60 -11.97 -1.94
C PRO A 10 0.87 -12.15 -3.44
N THR A 11 0.13 -13.05 -4.09
CA THR A 11 0.26 -13.36 -5.52
C THR A 11 -0.87 -12.72 -6.35
N THR A 12 -0.75 -12.81 -7.67
CA THR A 12 -1.77 -12.33 -8.59
C THR A 12 -2.88 -13.37 -8.71
N GLU A 13 -4.13 -12.92 -8.59
CA GLU A 13 -5.32 -13.74 -8.81
C GLU A 13 -6.24 -13.10 -9.84
N THR A 14 -6.99 -13.93 -10.57
CA THR A 14 -8.02 -13.46 -11.49
C THR A 14 -9.24 -13.02 -10.70
N ARG A 15 -9.77 -11.83 -11.01
CA ARG A 15 -10.95 -11.25 -10.33
C ARG A 15 -11.96 -10.78 -11.36
N ASP A 16 -13.24 -10.85 -11.00
CA ASP A 16 -14.32 -10.28 -11.81
C ASP A 16 -14.34 -8.75 -11.67
N LEU A 17 -14.28 -8.07 -12.81
CA LEU A 17 -14.28 -6.60 -12.88
C LEU A 17 -15.65 -6.01 -12.55
N ILE A 18 -16.73 -6.74 -12.84
CA ILE A 18 -18.09 -6.28 -12.59
C ILE A 18 -18.31 -6.24 -11.08
N ASP A 19 -18.01 -7.33 -10.38
CA ASP A 19 -18.16 -7.45 -8.92
C ASP A 19 -17.38 -6.37 -8.17
N LEU A 20 -16.12 -6.12 -8.57
CA LEU A 20 -15.28 -5.08 -7.98
C LEU A 20 -15.79 -3.65 -8.21
N ALA A 21 -16.54 -3.44 -9.29
CA ALA A 21 -17.07 -2.14 -9.65
C ALA A 21 -18.51 -1.91 -9.17
N VAL A 22 -19.20 -2.93 -8.63
CA VAL A 22 -20.62 -2.83 -8.21
C VAL A 22 -20.83 -1.65 -7.27
N ASN A 23 -19.95 -1.48 -6.28
CA ASN A 23 -20.11 -0.47 -5.24
C ASN A 23 -19.76 0.95 -5.73
N VAL A 24 -19.04 1.07 -6.84
CA VAL A 24 -18.64 2.34 -7.45
C VAL A 24 -19.58 2.72 -8.61
N GLY A 25 -20.17 1.74 -9.28
CA GLY A 25 -21.02 1.90 -10.46
C GLY A 25 -20.25 2.14 -11.77
N ASN A 26 -18.92 2.27 -11.72
CA ASN A 26 -18.08 2.44 -12.90
C ASN A 26 -16.69 1.80 -12.69
N VAL A 27 -16.29 0.94 -13.62
CA VAL A 27 -15.01 0.21 -13.59
C VAL A 27 -13.81 1.15 -13.60
N TYR A 28 -13.84 2.22 -14.40
CA TYR A 28 -12.73 3.18 -14.48
C TYR A 28 -12.57 3.98 -13.19
N GLU A 29 -13.69 4.34 -12.57
CA GLU A 29 -13.65 5.03 -11.27
C GLU A 29 -13.13 4.10 -10.18
N ALA A 30 -13.54 2.82 -10.18
CA ALA A 30 -13.02 1.82 -9.25
C ALA A 30 -11.49 1.69 -9.39
N ILE A 31 -10.99 1.62 -10.62
CA ILE A 31 -9.54 1.59 -10.90
C ILE A 31 -8.85 2.85 -10.35
N ALA A 32 -9.42 4.03 -10.57
CA ALA A 32 -8.85 5.29 -10.07
C ALA A 32 -8.83 5.36 -8.53
N ILE A 33 -9.87 4.84 -7.87
CA ILE A 33 -9.95 4.75 -6.40
C ILE A 33 -8.89 3.79 -5.88
N MET A 34 -8.80 2.58 -6.45
CA MET A 34 -7.80 1.58 -6.06
C MET A 34 -6.38 2.09 -6.26
N ALA A 35 -6.09 2.77 -7.37
CA ALA A 35 -4.78 3.35 -7.63
C ALA A 35 -4.39 4.40 -6.58
N LYS A 36 -5.31 5.31 -6.23
CA LYS A 36 -5.08 6.30 -5.18
C LYS A 36 -4.87 5.65 -3.83
N ARG A 37 -5.66 4.62 -3.49
CA ARG A 37 -5.52 3.90 -2.23
C ARG A 37 -4.20 3.12 -2.14
N ALA A 38 -3.80 2.45 -3.22
CA ALA A 38 -2.53 1.75 -3.29
C ALA A 38 -1.33 2.70 -3.07
N ASN A 39 -1.40 3.93 -3.59
CA ASN A 39 -0.36 4.93 -3.35
C ASN A 39 -0.26 5.36 -1.88
N GLN A 40 -1.41 5.53 -1.18
CA GLN A 40 -1.43 5.82 0.25
C GLN A 40 -0.77 4.70 1.06
N ILE A 41 -1.17 3.45 0.79
CA ILE A 41 -0.60 2.27 1.46
C ILE A 41 0.91 2.18 1.20
N ASN A 42 1.35 2.40 -0.04
CA ASN A 42 2.76 2.38 -0.40
C ASN A 42 3.57 3.46 0.33
N GLN A 43 3.02 4.66 0.48
CA GLN A 43 3.68 5.73 1.23
C GLN A 43 3.82 5.36 2.72
N GLU A 44 2.74 4.90 3.34
CA GLU A 44 2.76 4.47 4.75
C GLU A 44 3.75 3.34 5.01
N VAL A 45 3.78 2.31 4.15
CA VAL A 45 4.72 1.17 4.26
C VAL A 45 6.16 1.63 4.08
N LYS A 46 6.43 2.54 3.13
CA LYS A 46 7.77 3.08 2.89
C LYS A 46 8.27 3.90 4.07
N GLU A 47 7.41 4.74 4.64
CA GLU A 47 7.72 5.53 5.83
C GLU A 47 8.02 4.63 7.04
N GLU A 48 7.20 3.60 7.29
CA GLU A 48 7.43 2.64 8.38
C GLU A 48 8.76 1.87 8.19
N LEU A 49 9.03 1.38 6.98
CA LEU A 49 10.27 0.67 6.67
C LEU A 49 11.49 1.59 6.86
N THR A 50 11.42 2.83 6.37
CA THR A 50 12.54 3.79 6.48
C THR A 50 12.82 4.11 7.95
N SER A 51 11.78 4.39 8.75
CA SER A 51 11.92 4.62 10.18
C SER A 51 12.57 3.44 10.90
N LYS A 52 12.19 2.20 10.58
CA LYS A 52 12.81 1.00 11.16
C LYS A 52 14.26 0.85 10.73
N LEU A 53 14.61 1.15 9.48
CA LEU A 53 15.98 1.06 8.99
C LEU A 53 16.90 2.11 9.65
N GLU A 54 16.39 3.30 9.96
CA GLU A 54 17.13 4.36 10.66
C GLU A 54 17.55 3.94 12.07
N GLU A 55 16.75 3.13 12.78
CA GLU A 55 17.10 2.60 14.11
C GLU A 55 18.42 1.81 14.07
N PHE A 56 18.71 1.10 12.98
CA PHE A 56 19.94 0.32 12.79
C PHE A 56 21.12 1.15 12.30
N ALA A 57 20.90 2.36 11.79
CA ALA A 57 21.97 3.22 11.26
C ALA A 57 22.82 3.89 12.36
N THR A 58 22.36 3.86 13.62
CA THR A 58 22.95 4.63 14.73
C THR A 58 24.14 3.97 15.43
N THR A 59 24.54 2.76 15.05
CA THR A 59 25.64 2.04 15.72
C THR A 59 26.66 1.57 14.70
N HIS A 60 27.63 2.41 14.28
CA HIS A 60 28.94 1.95 13.75
C HIS A 60 29.94 3.13 13.69
N ASP A 61 30.55 3.47 14.81
CA ASP A 61 31.71 4.37 14.87
C ASP A 61 33.03 3.60 15.08
N ASN A 62 33.10 2.35 14.64
CA ASN A 62 34.34 1.55 14.67
C ASN A 62 34.66 1.01 13.27
N LEU A 63 35.67 1.62 12.65
CA LEU A 63 36.41 1.08 11.52
C LEU A 63 36.88 -0.34 11.85
N GLU A 64 36.40 -1.38 11.16
CA GLU A 64 37.22 -2.43 10.51
C GLU A 64 36.49 -3.74 10.17
N GLU A 65 35.26 -4.00 10.64
CA GLU A 65 34.53 -5.21 10.23
C GLU A 65 33.09 -4.90 9.80
N ILE A 66 32.82 -5.06 8.49
CA ILE A 66 31.46 -5.04 7.93
C ILE A 66 30.78 -6.35 8.36
N PHE A 67 30.21 -6.36 9.56
CA PHE A 67 29.33 -7.46 9.98
C PHE A 67 28.01 -7.38 9.23
N GLU A 68 27.52 -8.51 8.71
CA GLU A 68 26.18 -8.58 8.14
C GLU A 68 25.14 -8.26 9.22
N ASN A 69 24.35 -7.20 9.01
CA ASN A 69 23.28 -6.84 9.91
C ASN A 69 22.07 -7.79 9.69
N ARG A 70 22.07 -8.90 10.42
CA ARG A 70 21.03 -9.95 10.31
C ARG A 70 19.63 -9.42 10.57
N GLU A 71 19.48 -8.46 11.47
CA GLU A 71 18.19 -7.84 11.82
C GLU A 71 17.66 -6.97 10.67
N GLN A 72 18.52 -6.18 10.03
CA GLN A 72 18.17 -5.40 8.84
C GLN A 72 17.73 -6.29 7.66
N ILE A 73 18.42 -7.41 7.45
CA ILE A 73 18.09 -8.39 6.40
C ILE A 73 16.72 -9.03 6.69
N GLU A 74 16.45 -9.40 7.95
CA GLU A 74 15.18 -10.02 8.34
C GLU A 74 14.00 -9.06 8.19
N ILE A 75 14.18 -7.79 8.58
CA ILE A 75 13.18 -6.74 8.39
C ILE A 75 12.90 -6.52 6.90
N SER A 76 13.94 -6.37 6.08
CA SER A 76 13.78 -6.20 4.63
C SER A 76 13.00 -7.38 4.02
N LYS A 77 13.38 -8.62 4.36
CA LYS A 77 12.68 -9.83 3.92
C LYS A 77 11.22 -9.89 4.39
N PHE A 78 10.91 -9.38 5.57
CA PHE A 78 9.54 -9.32 6.07
C PHE A 78 8.68 -8.40 5.18
N TYR A 79 9.14 -7.18 4.91
CA TYR A 79 8.40 -6.22 4.07
C TYR A 79 8.32 -6.67 2.61
N GLU A 80 9.32 -7.37 2.08
CA GLU A 80 9.27 -7.97 0.74
C GLU A 80 8.20 -9.06 0.59
N ARG A 81 7.89 -9.80 1.67
CA ARG A 81 6.87 -10.85 1.66
C ARG A 81 5.45 -10.31 1.78
N LEU A 82 5.28 -9.03 2.14
CA LEU A 82 3.96 -8.44 2.26
C LEU A 82 3.27 -8.37 0.88
N PRO A 83 1.93 -8.49 0.85
CA PRO A 83 1.18 -8.29 -0.38
C PRO A 83 1.44 -6.90 -0.98
N LYS A 84 1.49 -6.83 -2.31
CA LYS A 84 1.67 -5.55 -3.00
C LYS A 84 0.56 -4.57 -2.59
N PRO A 85 0.86 -3.26 -2.46
CA PRO A 85 -0.14 -2.25 -2.09
C PRO A 85 -1.39 -2.26 -2.97
N ALA A 86 -1.24 -2.59 -4.26
CA ALA A 86 -2.36 -2.77 -5.18
C ALA A 86 -3.29 -3.92 -4.78
N ASN A 87 -2.76 -5.05 -4.32
CA ASN A 87 -3.57 -6.19 -3.87
C ASN A 87 -4.33 -5.87 -2.59
N ILE A 88 -3.68 -5.13 -1.68
CA ILE A 88 -4.31 -4.66 -0.44
C ILE A 88 -5.45 -3.69 -0.77
N ALA A 89 -5.22 -2.72 -1.67
CA ALA A 89 -6.25 -1.78 -2.09
C ALA A 89 -7.45 -2.47 -2.77
N ILE A 90 -7.22 -3.50 -3.59
CA ILE A 90 -8.31 -4.28 -4.20
C ILE A 90 -9.11 -5.02 -3.11
N GLN A 91 -8.43 -5.63 -2.15
CA GLN A 91 -9.09 -6.33 -1.05
C GLN A 91 -9.91 -5.37 -0.17
N GLU A 92 -9.35 -4.22 0.18
CA GLU A 92 -10.06 -3.19 0.95
C GLU A 92 -11.27 -2.64 0.19
N LEU A 93 -11.20 -2.53 -1.16
CA LEU A 93 -12.35 -2.15 -1.97
C LEU A 93 -13.43 -3.24 -1.94
N ALA A 94 -13.04 -4.50 -2.12
CA ALA A 94 -13.96 -5.64 -2.11
C ALA A 94 -14.64 -5.86 -0.73
N GLU A 95 -13.97 -5.46 0.35
CA GLU A 95 -14.49 -5.52 1.73
C GLU A 95 -15.22 -4.23 2.16
N ASP A 96 -15.47 -3.29 1.25
CA ASP A 96 -16.13 -2.00 1.52
C ASP A 96 -15.46 -1.15 2.63
N LYS A 97 -14.14 -1.29 2.76
CA LYS A 97 -13.33 -0.54 3.74
C LYS A 97 -12.83 0.80 3.23
N ILE A 98 -13.06 1.12 1.96
CA ILE A 98 -12.61 2.36 1.32
C ILE A 98 -13.77 3.34 1.23
N TYR A 99 -13.68 4.43 1.99
CA TYR A 99 -14.52 5.60 1.78
C TYR A 99 -13.95 6.50 0.68
N PHE A 100 -14.76 6.83 -0.31
CA PHE A 100 -14.40 7.76 -1.39
C PHE A 100 -15.52 8.77 -1.63
N ARG A 101 -15.15 9.98 -2.03
CA ARG A 101 -16.08 11.07 -2.38
C ARG A 101 -15.71 11.66 -3.72
N LYS A 102 -16.69 11.80 -4.60
CA LYS A 102 -16.54 12.59 -5.82
C LYS A 102 -16.57 14.07 -5.44
N LYS A 103 -15.57 14.82 -5.86
CA LYS A 103 -15.69 16.28 -5.87
C LYS A 103 -16.64 16.61 -7.01
N GLU A 104 -17.80 17.19 -6.69
CA GLU A 104 -18.59 17.83 -7.73
C GLU A 104 -17.69 18.88 -8.37
N THR A 105 -17.47 18.75 -9.67
CA THR A 105 -16.89 19.83 -10.46
C THR A 105 -17.84 21.01 -10.31
N GLU A 106 -17.45 22.01 -9.53
CA GLU A 106 -17.97 23.37 -9.71
C GLU A 106 -17.76 23.67 -11.18
N ALA A 107 -18.83 23.55 -11.97
CA ALA A 107 -18.86 24.07 -13.31
C ALA A 107 -18.53 25.55 -13.14
N LYS A 108 -17.32 25.95 -13.51
CA LYS A 108 -17.01 27.36 -13.72
C LYS A 108 -17.95 27.81 -14.82
N THR A 109 -19.12 28.29 -14.42
CA THR A 109 -20.01 29.07 -15.25
C THR A 109 -19.23 30.35 -15.56
N ILE A 110 -18.48 30.32 -16.64
CA ILE A 110 -17.90 31.50 -17.25
C ILE A 110 -19.09 32.19 -17.93
N LEU A 111 -19.67 33.18 -17.25
CA LEU A 111 -20.45 34.25 -17.87
C LEU A 111 -19.50 35.38 -18.26
#